data_AF-R5ZVU9-F1
#
_entry.id   AF-R5ZVU9-F1
#
_cell.length_a   1.000
_cell.length_b   1.000
_cell.length_c   1.000
_cell.angle_alpha   90.00
_cell.angle_beta   90.00
_cell.angle_gamma   90.00
#
_symmetry.space_group_name_H-M   'P 1'
#
loop_
_entity.id
_entity.type
_entity.pdbx_description
1 polymer ?
#
loop_
_entity_poly.entity_id
_entity_poly.type
_entity_poly.pdbx_seq_one_letter_code
_entity_poly.pdbx_strand_id
1 'polypeptide(L)'
;MRKKMKFNISLLAYVLCAIMIIIIIPCVSDISGDVFRSKGRMSGYEEDSLYNDFIENNYEGLLEKTEYNTGIGKDIDKDTQDYYTFAIAYKKAVDYRVYVNNGENEKAEQVVKDIDNAQFNNVLFKEALENVKNIYISNGLSQ
;
A
#
# COMPACT_ATOMS: atom_id res chain seq x y z
N MET A 1 -0.65 -38.15 -67.71
CA MET A 1 0.60 -37.76 -67.01
C MET A 1 0.25 -37.05 -65.70
N ARG A 2 0.57 -37.64 -64.53
CA ARG A 2 0.38 -36.96 -63.22
C ARG A 2 1.64 -36.16 -62.89
N LYS A 3 1.53 -34.82 -62.84
CA LYS A 3 2.62 -33.90 -62.50
C LYS A 3 2.93 -34.03 -61.01
N LYS A 4 4.06 -34.65 -60.64
CA LYS A 4 4.52 -34.67 -59.23
C LYS A 4 4.94 -33.24 -58.86
N MET A 5 4.14 -32.55 -58.04
CA MET A 5 4.57 -31.28 -57.43
C MET A 5 5.74 -31.56 -56.48
N LYS A 6 6.86 -30.87 -56.67
CA LYS A 6 7.98 -30.90 -55.73
C LYS A 6 7.59 -30.03 -54.53
N PHE A 7 7.29 -30.67 -53.41
CA PHE A 7 6.90 -29.97 -52.19
C PHE A 7 8.15 -29.34 -51.57
N ASN A 8 8.20 -28.00 -51.52
CA ASN A 8 9.36 -27.27 -51.00
C ASN A 8 9.32 -27.28 -49.47
N ILE A 9 10.01 -28.25 -48.87
CA ILE A 9 10.01 -28.45 -47.41
C ILE A 9 10.51 -27.22 -46.66
N SER A 10 11.44 -26.46 -47.25
CA SER A 10 11.93 -25.19 -46.70
C SER A 10 10.87 -24.09 -46.70
N LEU A 11 9.98 -24.07 -47.70
CA LEU A 11 8.88 -23.12 -47.77
C LEU A 11 7.79 -23.50 -46.76
N LEU A 12 7.51 -24.80 -46.60
CA LEU A 12 6.62 -25.29 -45.56
C LEU A 12 7.12 -24.93 -44.16
N ALA A 13 8.41 -25.13 -43.89
CA ALA A 13 9.02 -24.77 -42.61
C ALA A 13 8.87 -23.27 -42.30
N TYR A 14 9.13 -22.41 -43.28
CA TYR A 14 8.97 -20.96 -43.12
C TYR A 14 7.52 -20.55 -42.81
N VAL A 15 6.55 -21.14 -43.51
CA VAL A 15 5.12 -20.86 -43.28
C VAL A 15 4.69 -21.33 -41.90
N LEU A 16 5.14 -22.51 -41.46
CA LEU A 16 4.83 -23.02 -40.12
C LEU A 16 5.47 -22.14 -39.02
N CYS A 17 6.71 -21.71 -39.19
CA CYS A 17 7.35 -20.77 -38.25
C CYS A 17 6.62 -19.43 -38.17
N ALA A 18 6.17 -18.88 -39.30
CA ALA A 18 5.42 -17.63 -39.32
C ALA A 18 4.07 -17.74 -38.59
N ILE A 19 3.35 -18.85 -38.77
CA ILE A 19 2.08 -19.12 -38.07
C ILE A 19 2.33 -19.25 -36.56
N MET A 20 3.39 -19.95 -36.15
CA MET A 20 3.75 -20.07 -34.73
C MET A 20 4.04 -18.71 -34.09
N ILE A 21 4.78 -17.83 -34.78
CA ILE A 21 5.07 -16.48 -34.29
C ILE A 21 3.78 -15.66 -34.11
N ILE A 22 2.85 -15.74 -35.07
CA ILE A 22 1.56 -15.01 -35.01
C ILE A 22 0.71 -15.46 -33.81
N ILE A 23 0.79 -16.74 -33.40
CA ILE A 23 0.05 -17.27 -32.25
C ILE A 23 0.73 -16.92 -30.92
N ILE A 24 2.07 -16.88 -30.89
CA ILE A 24 2.83 -16.60 -29.66
C ILE A 24 2.70 -15.13 -29.24
N ILE A 25 2.71 -14.18 -30.19
CA ILE A 25 2.65 -12.73 -29.90
C ILE A 25 1.45 -12.32 -29.02
N PRO A 26 0.18 -12.66 -29.34
CA PRO A 26 -0.95 -12.34 -28.49
C PRO A 26 -0.86 -13.05 -27.13
N CYS A 27 -0.42 -14.32 -27.12
CA CYS A 27 -0.31 -15.10 -25.88
C CYS A 27 0.72 -14.51 -24.89
N VAL A 28 1.87 -14.03 -25.38
CA VAL A 28 2.88 -13.34 -24.55
C VAL A 28 2.40 -11.95 -24.12
N SER A 29 1.62 -11.26 -24.97
CA SER A 29 1.04 -9.95 -24.63
C SER A 29 0.03 -10.05 -23.49
N ASP A 30 -0.86 -11.04 -23.52
CA ASP A 30 -1.86 -11.27 -22.47
C ASP A 30 -1.19 -11.63 -21.12
N ILE A 31 -0.18 -12.51 -21.13
CA ILE A 31 0.59 -12.86 -19.94
C ILE A 31 1.35 -11.64 -19.40
N SER A 32 1.96 -10.84 -20.27
CA SER A 32 2.68 -9.64 -19.84
C SER A 32 1.74 -8.62 -19.22
N GLY A 33 0.56 -8.39 -19.80
CA GLY A 33 -0.47 -7.51 -19.25
C GLY A 33 -0.91 -7.93 -17.85
N ASP A 34 -1.14 -9.23 -17.63
CA ASP A 34 -1.51 -9.77 -16.32
C ASP A 34 -0.37 -9.68 -15.29
N VAL A 35 0.88 -9.86 -15.72
CA VAL A 35 2.06 -9.69 -14.85
C VAL A 35 2.28 -8.21 -14.49
N PHE A 36 2.07 -7.28 -15.41
CA PHE A 36 2.14 -5.84 -15.10
C PHE A 36 1.01 -5.40 -14.18
N ARG A 37 -0.21 -5.89 -14.41
CA ARG A 37 -1.39 -5.53 -13.61
C ARG A 37 -1.34 -6.13 -12.20
N SER A 38 -0.77 -7.33 -12.04
CA SER A 38 -0.50 -7.92 -10.72
C SER A 38 0.62 -7.19 -9.98
N LYS A 39 1.73 -6.84 -10.65
CA LYS A 39 2.82 -6.04 -10.06
C LYS A 39 2.39 -4.63 -9.65
N GLY A 40 1.52 -3.96 -10.41
CA GLY A 40 1.02 -2.62 -10.09
C GLY A 40 0.08 -2.57 -8.89
N ARG A 41 -0.59 -3.68 -8.55
CA ARG A 41 -1.29 -3.80 -7.24
C ARG A 41 -0.31 -4.14 -6.12
N MET A 42 0.77 -4.84 -6.44
CA MET A 42 1.85 -5.21 -5.50
C MET A 42 2.88 -4.10 -5.24
N SER A 43 2.78 -2.91 -5.84
CA SER A 43 3.77 -1.84 -5.64
C SER A 43 3.49 -0.96 -4.42
N GLY A 44 2.31 -1.08 -3.81
CA GLY A 44 1.89 -0.25 -2.69
C GLY A 44 1.47 1.16 -3.10
N TYR A 45 1.16 1.97 -2.10
CA TYR A 45 0.79 3.38 -2.21
C TYR A 45 2.03 4.26 -2.08
N GLU A 46 2.16 5.24 -2.96
CA GLU A 46 3.24 6.23 -2.95
C GLU A 46 2.91 7.42 -2.04
N GLU A 47 3.93 8.25 -1.77
CA GLU A 47 3.84 9.43 -0.92
C GLU A 47 2.65 10.34 -1.26
N ASP A 48 2.42 10.66 -2.54
CA ASP A 48 1.29 11.51 -2.97
C ASP A 48 -0.06 10.98 -2.47
N SER A 49 -0.24 9.65 -2.45
CA SER A 49 -1.47 9.03 -1.99
C SER A 49 -1.62 9.09 -0.46
N LEU A 50 -0.50 8.99 0.26
CA LEU A 50 -0.46 9.13 1.72
C LEU A 50 -0.67 10.60 2.14
N TYR A 51 -0.06 11.52 1.40
CA TYR A 51 -0.20 12.97 1.59
C TYR A 51 -1.65 13.41 1.43
N ASN A 52 -2.33 12.96 0.37
CA ASN A 52 -3.73 13.31 0.15
C ASN A 52 -4.62 12.87 1.31
N ASP A 53 -4.48 11.63 1.79
CA ASP A 53 -5.26 11.17 2.94
C ASP A 53 -4.94 11.98 4.21
N PHE A 54 -3.67 12.32 4.43
CA PHE A 54 -3.24 13.11 5.58
C PHE A 54 -3.86 14.51 5.57
N ILE A 55 -3.78 15.23 4.45
CA ILE A 55 -4.32 16.60 4.33
C ILE A 55 -5.85 16.62 4.35
N GLU A 56 -6.50 15.59 3.82
CA GLU A 56 -7.96 15.44 3.89
C GLU A 56 -8.45 15.01 5.28
N ASN A 57 -7.55 14.81 6.26
CA ASN A 57 -7.83 14.26 7.59
C ASN A 57 -8.45 12.86 7.55
N ASN A 58 -8.26 12.11 6.45
CA ASN A 58 -8.67 10.73 6.31
C ASN A 58 -7.64 9.79 6.95
N TYR A 59 -7.49 9.88 8.27
CA TYR A 59 -6.47 9.14 9.01
C TYR A 59 -6.71 7.62 9.03
N GLU A 60 -7.95 7.18 8.88
CA GLU A 60 -8.30 5.76 8.70
C GLU A 60 -7.81 5.25 7.34
N GLY A 61 -8.07 5.98 6.25
CA GLY A 61 -7.51 5.65 4.93
C GLY A 61 -5.98 5.66 4.92
N LEU A 62 -5.36 6.64 5.60
CA LEU A 62 -3.91 6.69 5.76
C LEU A 62 -3.37 5.45 6.49
N LEU A 63 -4.05 5.02 7.55
CA LEU A 63 -3.70 3.81 8.29
C LEU A 63 -3.81 2.57 7.41
N GLU A 64 -4.91 2.41 6.67
CA GLU A 64 -5.09 1.27 5.76
C GLU A 64 -3.98 1.19 4.70
N LYS A 65 -3.59 2.32 4.11
CA LYS A 65 -2.54 2.37 3.08
C LYS A 65 -1.16 2.08 3.65
N THR A 66 -0.84 2.62 4.84
CA THR A 66 0.45 2.35 5.50
C THR A 66 0.56 0.90 5.99
N GLU A 67 -0.53 0.32 6.51
CA GLU A 67 -0.60 -1.10 6.85
C GLU A 67 -0.46 -1.99 5.61
N TYR A 68 -1.11 -1.63 4.50
CA TYR A 68 -0.97 -2.34 3.24
C TYR A 68 0.49 -2.35 2.74
N ASN A 69 1.12 -1.17 2.70
CA ASN A 69 2.51 -1.03 2.29
C ASN A 69 3.47 -1.83 3.16
N THR A 70 3.25 -1.81 4.48
CA THR A 70 4.01 -2.63 5.43
C THR A 70 3.79 -4.12 5.15
N GLY A 71 2.54 -4.53 4.92
CA GLY A 71 2.16 -5.92 4.68
C GLY A 71 2.76 -6.53 3.40
N ILE A 72 3.02 -5.72 2.37
CA ILE A 72 3.70 -6.15 1.14
C ILE A 72 5.22 -5.99 1.21
N GLY A 73 5.77 -5.44 2.30
CA GLY A 73 7.20 -5.21 2.46
C GLY A 73 7.75 -4.06 1.62
N LYS A 74 6.95 -3.02 1.36
CA LYS A 74 7.45 -1.79 0.72
C LYS A 74 8.42 -1.09 1.67
N ASP A 75 9.58 -0.68 1.16
CA ASP A 75 10.55 0.08 1.94
C ASP A 75 9.95 1.43 2.37
N ILE A 76 10.18 1.80 3.63
CA ILE A 76 9.80 3.09 4.19
C ILE A 76 11.01 4.02 4.07
N ASP A 77 10.94 4.96 3.15
CA ASP A 77 11.95 6.00 3.00
C ASP A 77 11.72 7.17 3.96
N LYS A 78 12.64 8.14 3.93
CA LYS A 78 12.60 9.31 4.83
C LYS A 78 11.42 10.24 4.55
N ASP A 79 10.98 10.31 3.30
CA ASP A 79 9.91 11.23 2.87
C ASP A 79 8.55 10.69 3.31
N THR A 80 8.41 9.36 3.33
CA THR A 80 7.21 8.67 3.79
C THR A 80 7.17 8.36 5.29
N GLN A 81 8.33 8.35 5.97
CA GLN A 81 8.47 7.92 7.38
C GLN A 81 7.45 8.56 8.33
N ASP A 82 7.26 9.88 8.27
CA ASP A 82 6.37 10.58 9.19
C ASP A 82 4.90 10.15 9.03
N TYR A 83 4.46 9.77 7.83
CA TYR A 83 3.10 9.24 7.61
C TYR A 83 2.88 7.91 8.31
N TYR A 84 3.87 7.00 8.28
CA TYR A 84 3.78 5.72 8.99
C TYR A 84 3.81 5.93 10.50
N THR A 85 4.73 6.78 11.00
CA THR A 85 4.78 7.12 12.42
C THR A 85 3.47 7.72 12.89
N PHE A 86 2.89 8.61 12.09
CA PHE A 86 1.61 9.24 12.40
C PHE A 86 0.46 8.24 12.40
N ALA A 87 0.36 7.38 11.37
CA ALA A 87 -0.68 6.36 11.29
C ALA A 87 -0.65 5.40 12.49
N ILE A 88 0.54 4.99 12.93
CA ILE A 88 0.72 4.17 14.14
C ILE A 88 0.25 4.92 15.39
N ALA A 89 0.63 6.19 15.54
CA ALA A 89 0.20 7.01 16.67
C ALA A 89 -1.32 7.24 16.68
N TYR A 90 -1.92 7.44 15.51
CA TYR A 90 -3.37 7.53 15.32
C TYR A 90 -4.07 6.25 15.75
N LYS A 91 -3.62 5.08 15.28
CA LYS A 91 -4.16 3.78 15.68
C LYS A 91 -4.12 3.59 17.19
N LYS A 92 -2.99 3.90 17.82
CA LYS A 92 -2.85 3.87 19.28
C LYS A 92 -3.85 4.81 19.97
N ALA A 93 -4.07 6.02 19.46
CA ALA A 93 -5.04 6.95 20.01
C ALA A 93 -6.48 6.42 19.91
N VAL A 94 -6.83 5.72 18.83
CA VAL A 94 -8.12 5.02 18.70
C VAL A 94 -8.24 3.90 19.74
N ASP A 95 -7.19 3.07 19.87
CA ASP A 95 -7.13 1.97 20.84
C ASP A 95 -7.24 2.47 22.30
N TYR A 96 -6.71 3.66 22.61
CA TYR A 96 -6.87 4.29 23.93
C TYR A 96 -8.33 4.32 24.37
N ARG A 97 -9.25 4.79 23.50
CA ARG A 97 -10.67 4.85 23.83
C ARG A 97 -11.26 3.48 24.09
N VAL A 98 -10.83 2.47 23.35
CA VAL A 98 -11.27 1.09 23.56
C VAL A 98 -10.80 0.59 24.93
N TYR A 99 -9.54 0.83 25.29
CA TYR A 99 -9.00 0.44 26.59
C TYR A 99 -9.70 1.13 27.76
N VAL A 100 -9.92 2.45 27.68
CA VAL A 100 -10.66 3.19 28.70
C VAL A 100 -12.09 2.66 28.85
N ASN A 101 -12.79 2.44 27.73
CA ASN A 101 -14.17 1.91 27.75
C ASN A 101 -14.24 0.49 28.35
N ASN A 102 -13.18 -0.30 28.21
CA ASN A 102 -13.08 -1.64 28.77
C ASN A 102 -12.52 -1.66 30.20
N GLY A 103 -12.16 -0.50 30.78
CA GLY A 103 -11.54 -0.41 32.11
C GLY A 103 -10.07 -0.86 32.16
N GLU A 104 -9.42 -1.02 31.00
CA GLU A 104 -8.02 -1.46 30.87
C GLU A 104 -7.04 -0.29 31.05
N ASN A 105 -7.09 0.36 32.22
CA ASN A 105 -6.38 1.62 32.48
C ASN A 105 -4.85 1.55 32.31
N GLU A 106 -4.22 0.42 32.65
CA GLU A 106 -2.77 0.24 32.46
C GLU A 106 -2.36 0.28 30.99
N LYS A 107 -3.16 -0.33 30.10
CA LYS A 107 -2.92 -0.30 28.65
C LYS A 107 -3.17 1.11 28.10
N ALA A 108 -4.23 1.77 28.57
CA ALA A 108 -4.53 3.14 28.21
C ALA A 108 -3.39 4.11 28.59
N GLU A 109 -2.82 3.97 29.79
CA GLU A 109 -1.67 4.79 30.22
C GLU A 109 -0.42 4.51 29.38
N GLN A 110 -0.15 3.24 29.05
CA GLN A 110 0.97 2.89 28.19
C GLN A 110 0.83 3.50 26.79
N VAL A 111 -0.39 3.50 26.24
CA VAL A 111 -0.67 4.13 24.95
C VAL A 111 -0.34 5.63 24.95
N VAL A 112 -0.68 6.35 26.01
CA VAL A 112 -0.34 7.79 26.12
C VAL A 112 1.17 8.01 26.08
N LYS A 113 1.92 7.23 26.86
CA LYS A 113 3.40 7.29 26.88
C LYS A 113 4.01 6.98 25.52
N ASP A 114 3.48 5.96 24.85
CA ASP A 114 3.95 5.56 23.52
C ASP A 114 3.71 6.64 22.46
N ILE A 115 2.56 7.31 22.52
CA ILE A 115 2.20 8.40 21.59
C ILE A 115 3.08 9.62 21.84
N ASP A 116 3.33 9.99 23.10
CA ASP A 116 4.16 11.16 23.44
C ASP A 116 5.64 10.97 23.03
N ASN A 117 6.08 9.73 22.87
CA ASN A 117 7.42 9.40 22.37
C ASN A 117 7.53 9.41 20.83
N ALA A 118 6.42 9.63 20.10
CA ALA A 118 6.45 9.72 18.64
C ALA A 118 7.31 10.91 18.19
N GLN A 119 8.26 10.64 17.28
CA GLN A 119 9.14 11.66 16.73
C GLN A 119 8.82 11.87 15.25
N PHE A 120 8.66 13.13 14.88
CA PHE A 120 8.39 13.55 13.51
C PHE A 120 9.47 14.49 13.01
N ASN A 121 9.85 14.32 11.75
CA ASN A 121 10.76 15.22 11.06
C ASN A 121 10.05 16.54 10.68
N ASN A 122 8.76 16.47 10.33
CA ASN A 122 7.95 17.61 9.91
C ASN A 122 6.96 18.06 11.02
N VAL A 123 6.88 19.38 11.22
CA VAL A 123 6.04 20.02 12.25
C VAL A 123 4.54 19.77 12.03
N LEU A 124 4.10 19.66 10.78
CA LEU A 124 2.67 19.43 10.45
C LEU A 124 2.11 18.16 11.11
N PHE A 125 2.91 17.10 11.21
CA PHE A 125 2.49 15.86 11.86
C PHE A 125 2.37 16.00 13.38
N LYS A 126 3.18 16.87 14.00
CA LYS A 126 3.08 17.17 15.44
C LYS A 126 1.76 17.87 15.74
N GLU A 127 1.40 18.85 14.91
CA GLU A 127 0.13 19.58 15.04
C GLU A 127 -1.07 18.65 14.80
N ALA A 128 -1.01 17.82 13.76
CA ALA A 128 -2.05 16.83 13.49
C ALA A 128 -2.19 15.82 14.66
N LEU A 129 -1.07 15.37 15.25
CA LEU A 129 -1.10 14.41 16.35
C LEU A 129 -1.74 15.02 17.60
N GLU A 130 -1.45 16.29 17.89
CA GLU A 130 -2.07 16.97 19.02
C GLU A 130 -3.59 17.09 18.85
N ASN A 131 -4.07 17.34 17.63
CA ASN A 131 -5.50 17.31 17.31
C ASN A 131 -6.12 15.91 17.54
N VAL A 132 -5.44 14.85 17.09
CA VAL A 132 -5.86 13.47 17.35
C VAL A 132 -5.93 13.18 18.85
N LYS A 133 -4.91 13.58 19.63
CA LYS A 133 -4.91 13.42 21.09
C LYS A 133 -6.08 14.16 21.74
N ASN A 134 -6.41 15.36 21.29
CA ASN A 134 -7.56 16.11 21.79
C ASN A 134 -8.90 15.43 21.49
N ILE A 135 -9.01 14.74 20.35
CA ILE A 135 -10.23 14.02 20.02
C ILE A 135 -10.34 12.76 20.88
N TYR A 136 -9.31 11.93 20.90
CA TYR A 136 -9.40 10.57 21.44
C TYR A 136 -9.03 10.45 22.92
N ILE A 137 -8.07 11.24 23.40
CA ILE A 137 -7.45 11.09 24.73
C ILE A 137 -7.98 12.13 25.72
N SER A 138 -8.02 13.42 25.36
CA SER A 138 -8.37 14.47 26.34
C SER A 138 -9.83 14.38 26.81
N ASN A 139 -10.75 13.95 25.94
CA ASN A 139 -12.16 13.71 26.31
C ASN A 139 -12.38 12.49 27.22
N GLY A 140 -11.36 11.64 27.43
CA GLY A 140 -11.41 10.48 28.34
C GLY A 140 -10.95 10.77 29.77
N LEU A 141 -10.32 11.93 30.01
CA LEU A 141 -9.81 12.34 31.34
C LEU A 141 -10.86 13.11 32.18
N SER A 142 -12.08 13.24 31.68
CA SER A 142 -13.21 13.83 32.40
C SER A 142 -14.31 12.79 32.58
N GLN A 143 -14.15 11.84 33.51
CA GLN A 143 -15.22 11.30 34.37
C GLN A 143 -14.63 10.73 35.66
#